data_AF-A0A6N1CUM0-F1
#
_entry.id   AF-A0A6N1CUM0-F1
#
_cell.length_a   1.000
_cell.length_b   1.000
_cell.length_c   1.000
_cell.angle_alpha   90.00
_cell.angle_beta   90.00
_cell.angle_gamma   90.00
#
_symmetry.space_group_name_H-M   'P 1'
#
loop_
_entity.id
_entity.type
_entity.pdbx_description
1 polymer ?
#
loop_
_entity_poly.entity_id
_entity_poly.type
_entity_poly.pdbx_seq_one_letter_code
_entity_poly.pdbx_strand_id
1 'polypeptide(L)'
;MKRQRGVALISVLLVLSLALLLTAGLLRSHRLLLQSSAQQLQQVQLRQLGLAAEAWAQAVLEDSAITSSGPVDLSQDWARLKPAFEMEDAEVHIDIEDLAGRLNLNALLAQGQTDQVTLGRWTRLLALLDLPTLALPQVGSVQELSQLRLLPGIDGQTLRRLEPWVVLLPREALLNINTAPLPVLMSLDGMEDGPAKTLINQRRHAPYASVQAFTNDPLLSGLGIGSHGLGVSSRWFRITVSVARAGSRLRLASDIERDPVSGRWTVTQRRFLPISLSEHP
;
A
#
# COMPACT_ATOMS: atom_id res chain seq x y z
N MET A 1 44.35 19.45 72.78
CA MET A 1 43.03 18.91 72.40
C MET A 1 42.46 19.59 71.14
N LYS A 2 43.10 19.45 69.97
CA LYS A 2 42.56 19.97 68.70
C LYS A 2 42.79 18.90 67.61
N ARG A 3 41.78 18.09 67.30
CA ARG A 3 41.80 17.21 66.10
C ARG A 3 40.46 16.66 65.60
N GLN A 4 39.30 17.12 66.09
CA GLN A 4 37.98 16.58 65.66
C GLN A 4 37.16 17.51 64.74
N ARG A 5 37.57 18.76 64.51
CA ARG A 5 36.83 19.70 63.62
C ARG A 5 37.02 19.42 62.13
N GLY A 6 38.12 18.77 61.73
CA GLY A 6 38.39 18.43 60.32
C GLY A 6 37.54 17.24 59.82
N VAL A 7 37.38 16.21 60.65
CA VAL A 7 36.61 15.01 60.29
C VAL A 7 35.13 15.34 60.14
N ALA A 8 34.54 16.11 61.06
CA ALA A 8 33.13 16.50 60.98
C ALA A 8 32.80 17.28 59.69
N LEU A 9 33.67 18.19 59.26
CA LEU A 9 33.48 18.95 58.02
C LEU A 9 33.59 18.05 56.79
N ILE A 10 34.56 17.12 56.77
CA ILE A 10 34.72 16.14 55.69
C ILE A 10 33.49 15.23 55.62
N SER A 11 32.96 14.75 56.75
CA SER A 11 31.75 13.92 56.79
C SER A 11 30.53 14.66 56.24
N VAL A 12 30.32 15.92 56.65
CA VAL A 12 29.18 16.74 56.19
C VAL A 12 29.29 17.03 54.70
N LEU A 13 30.47 17.40 54.21
CA LEU A 13 30.70 17.62 52.78
C LEU A 13 30.50 16.34 51.96
N LEU A 14 30.93 15.19 52.48
CA LEU A 14 30.80 13.91 51.79
C LEU A 14 29.33 13.47 51.72
N VAL A 15 28.57 13.59 52.83
CA VAL A 15 27.12 13.32 52.85
C VAL A 15 26.37 14.28 51.93
N LEU A 16 26.69 15.58 51.94
CA LEU A 16 26.05 16.57 51.07
C LEU A 16 26.36 16.31 49.59
N SER A 17 27.62 15.99 49.27
CA SER A 17 28.03 15.64 47.90
C SER A 17 27.35 14.37 47.40
N LEU A 18 27.18 13.36 48.27
CA LEU A 18 26.47 12.13 47.95
C LEU A 18 24.98 12.39 47.71
N ALA A 19 24.34 13.20 48.55
CA ALA A 19 22.94 13.60 48.36
C ALA A 19 22.74 14.37 47.05
N LEU A 20 23.67 15.26 46.68
CA LEU A 20 23.65 15.99 45.41
C LEU A 20 23.84 15.06 44.20
N LEU A 21 24.74 14.08 44.29
CA LEU A 21 24.94 13.07 43.24
C LEU A 21 23.70 12.19 43.03
N LEU A 22 23.08 11.73 44.13
CA LEU A 22 21.86 10.93 44.09
C LEU A 22 20.68 11.72 43.50
N THR A 23 20.48 12.96 43.95
CA THR A 23 19.40 13.83 43.44
C THR A 23 19.61 14.20 41.96
N ALA A 24 20.84 14.50 41.54
CA ALA A 24 21.15 14.73 40.12
C ALA A 24 20.91 13.49 39.25
N GLY A 25 21.25 12.30 39.76
CA GLY A 25 20.97 11.02 39.10
C GLY A 25 19.48 10.74 38.92
N LEU A 26 18.68 10.96 39.97
CA LEU A 26 17.22 10.80 39.96
C LEU A 26 16.54 11.80 39.02
N LEU A 27 16.99 13.05 38.97
CA LEU A 27 16.45 14.04 38.02
C LEU A 27 16.70 13.65 36.57
N ARG A 28 17.89 13.10 36.29
CA ARG A 28 18.25 12.65 34.94
C ARG A 28 17.43 11.43 34.51
N SER A 29 17.20 10.46 35.40
CA SER A 29 16.36 9.29 35.11
C SER A 29 14.88 9.63 34.94
N HIS A 30 14.33 10.55 35.74
CA HIS A 30 12.95 11.04 35.59
C HIS A 30 12.72 11.75 34.26
N ARG A 31 13.68 12.57 33.79
CA ARG A 31 13.56 13.27 32.49
C ARG A 31 13.52 12.31 31.30
N LEU A 32 14.31 11.24 31.34
CA LEU A 32 14.33 10.22 30.28
C LEU A 32 13.00 9.44 30.21
N LEU A 33 12.42 9.09 31.36
CA LEU A 33 11.12 8.41 31.43
C LEU A 33 9.96 9.29 30.92
N LEU A 34 9.99 10.60 31.20
CA LEU A 34 8.98 11.52 30.68
C LEU A 34 9.07 11.69 29.15
N GLN A 35 10.29 11.75 28.61
CA GLN A 35 10.50 11.85 27.17
C GLN A 35 10.04 10.59 26.43
N SER A 36 10.34 9.39 26.95
CA SER A 36 9.90 8.14 26.33
C SER A 36 8.37 7.97 26.42
N SER A 37 7.76 8.38 27.54
CA SER A 37 6.29 8.37 27.69
C SER A 37 5.61 9.31 26.70
N ALA A 38 6.15 10.52 26.50
CA ALA A 38 5.65 11.47 25.51
C ALA A 38 5.76 10.92 24.08
N GLN A 39 6.90 10.31 23.73
CA GLN A 39 7.08 9.66 22.42
C GLN A 39 6.10 8.49 22.22
N GLN A 40 5.90 7.66 23.25
CA GLN A 40 4.95 6.55 23.18
C GLN A 40 3.51 7.06 22.99
N LEU A 41 3.11 8.11 23.70
CA LEU A 41 1.81 8.76 23.52
C LEU A 41 1.66 9.30 22.10
N GLN A 42 2.68 9.98 21.57
CA GLN A 42 2.68 10.52 20.21
C GLN A 42 2.48 9.41 19.16
N GLN A 43 3.14 8.27 19.33
CA GLN A 43 2.97 7.11 18.45
C GLN A 43 1.55 6.52 18.51
N VAL A 44 0.94 6.45 19.70
CA VAL A 44 -0.45 6.02 19.86
C VAL A 44 -1.41 6.99 19.17
N GLN A 45 -1.20 8.30 19.33
CA GLN A 45 -2.03 9.34 18.68
C GLN A 45 -1.94 9.25 17.15
N LEU A 46 -0.74 9.09 16.59
CA LEU A 46 -0.58 8.89 15.15
C LEU A 46 -1.33 7.66 14.66
N ARG A 47 -1.26 6.54 15.39
CA ARG A 47 -2.00 5.32 15.04
C ARG A 47 -3.51 5.54 15.07
N GLN A 48 -4.02 6.23 16.07
CA GLN A 48 -5.45 6.56 16.16
C GLN A 48 -5.90 7.45 14.98
N LEU A 49 -5.10 8.47 14.63
CA LEU A 49 -5.36 9.30 13.46
C LEU A 49 -5.34 8.48 12.16
N GLY A 50 -4.36 7.59 12.00
CA GLY A 50 -4.27 6.71 10.84
C GLY A 50 -5.48 5.79 10.69
N LEU A 51 -5.94 5.19 11.79
CA LEU A 51 -7.13 4.33 11.79
C LEU A 51 -8.43 5.11 11.57
N ALA A 52 -8.53 6.33 12.10
CA ALA A 52 -9.68 7.20 11.86
C ALA A 52 -9.76 7.62 10.37
N ALA A 53 -8.63 7.95 9.77
CA ALA A 53 -8.51 8.25 8.35
C ALA A 53 -8.84 7.03 7.46
N GLU A 54 -8.38 5.84 7.83
CA GLU A 54 -8.75 4.58 7.16
C GLU A 54 -10.27 4.36 7.22
N ALA A 55 -10.89 4.52 8.39
CA ALA A 55 -12.33 4.33 8.57
C ALA A 55 -13.13 5.34 7.74
N TRP A 56 -12.68 6.60 7.67
CA TRP A 56 -13.28 7.61 6.81
C TRP A 56 -13.16 7.25 5.32
N ALA A 57 -11.97 6.81 4.89
CA ALA A 57 -11.73 6.38 3.51
C ALA A 57 -12.57 5.16 3.13
N GLN A 58 -12.76 4.22 4.07
CA GLN A 58 -13.66 3.10 3.89
C GLN A 58 -15.12 3.56 3.74
N ALA A 59 -15.57 4.56 4.52
CA ALA A 59 -16.91 5.12 4.36
C ALA A 59 -17.11 5.79 2.98
N VAL A 60 -16.09 6.46 2.44
CA VAL A 60 -16.12 7.00 1.07
C VAL A 60 -16.23 5.88 0.03
N LEU A 61 -15.48 4.78 0.22
CA LEU A 61 -15.54 3.62 -0.66
C LEU A 61 -16.91 2.92 -0.60
N GLU A 62 -17.53 2.89 0.59
CA GLU A 62 -18.88 2.37 0.83
C GLU A 62 -19.97 3.19 0.15
N ASP A 63 -19.83 4.52 0.16
CA ASP A 63 -20.77 5.46 -0.48
C ASP A 63 -20.55 5.58 -2.00
N SER A 64 -19.35 5.23 -2.47
CA SER A 64 -19.06 5.17 -3.91
C SER A 64 -19.99 4.17 -4.60
N ALA A 65 -20.48 4.52 -5.79
CA ALA A 65 -21.44 3.72 -6.58
C ALA A 65 -20.85 2.40 -7.17
N ILE A 66 -20.14 1.63 -6.34
CA ILE A 66 -19.51 0.36 -6.68
C ILE A 66 -20.53 -0.76 -6.47
N THR A 67 -20.88 -1.42 -7.57
CA THR A 67 -21.77 -2.58 -7.58
C THR A 67 -20.97 -3.85 -7.87
N SER A 68 -21.55 -5.03 -7.64
CA SER A 68 -20.87 -6.30 -7.87
C SER A 68 -20.52 -6.55 -9.35
N SER A 69 -21.23 -5.91 -10.29
CA SER A 69 -21.08 -6.14 -11.73
C SER A 69 -20.88 -4.86 -12.56
N GLY A 70 -20.99 -3.67 -11.96
CA GLY A 70 -20.79 -2.40 -12.66
C GLY A 70 -19.31 -2.05 -12.85
N PRO A 71 -19.00 -1.13 -13.78
CA PRO A 71 -17.64 -0.67 -13.98
C PRO A 71 -17.12 0.06 -12.75
N VAL A 72 -15.88 -0.24 -12.38
CA VAL A 72 -15.07 0.49 -11.39
C VAL A 72 -14.01 1.25 -12.17
N ASP A 73 -13.92 2.56 -11.95
CA ASP A 73 -13.06 3.44 -12.73
C ASP A 73 -12.62 4.68 -11.96
N LEU A 74 -11.62 5.39 -12.51
CA LEU A 74 -10.96 6.52 -11.85
C LEU A 74 -11.78 7.83 -11.86
N SER A 75 -12.99 7.83 -12.42
CA SER A 75 -13.91 8.97 -12.37
C SER A 75 -14.81 8.95 -11.13
N GLN A 76 -14.84 7.84 -10.39
CA GLN A 76 -15.65 7.65 -9.18
C GLN A 76 -15.05 8.39 -7.97
N ASP A 77 -15.88 8.65 -6.96
CA ASP A 77 -15.53 9.51 -5.83
C ASP A 77 -14.32 9.02 -5.02
N TRP A 78 -14.20 7.71 -4.81
CA TRP A 78 -13.03 7.10 -4.15
C TRP A 78 -11.69 7.44 -4.84
N ALA A 79 -11.68 7.59 -6.16
CA ALA A 79 -10.47 7.87 -6.95
C ALA A 79 -10.14 9.37 -7.04
N ARG A 80 -11.10 10.24 -6.68
CA ARG A 80 -11.00 11.71 -6.78
C ARG A 80 -10.78 12.40 -5.44
N LEU A 81 -10.50 11.62 -4.39
CA LEU A 81 -10.28 12.12 -3.05
C LEU A 81 -9.21 13.21 -3.05
N LYS A 82 -9.53 14.35 -2.45
CA LYS A 82 -8.53 15.39 -2.24
C LYS A 82 -7.58 14.91 -1.15
N PRO A 83 -6.26 14.81 -1.42
CA PRO A 83 -5.38 14.02 -0.60
C PRO A 83 -4.93 14.66 0.71
N ALA A 84 -5.60 15.67 1.26
CA ALA A 84 -5.10 16.36 2.45
C ALA A 84 -6.24 16.89 3.32
N PHE A 85 -6.35 16.35 4.54
CA PHE A 85 -6.97 17.07 5.64
C PHE A 85 -5.84 17.76 6.41
N GLU A 86 -5.77 19.08 6.28
CA GLU A 86 -4.98 19.90 7.20
C GLU A 86 -5.80 20.04 8.48
N MET A 87 -5.53 19.16 9.46
CA MET A 87 -5.94 19.43 10.83
C MET A 87 -4.94 20.42 11.42
N GLU A 88 -5.39 21.22 12.39
CA GLU A 88 -4.62 22.32 13.01
C GLU A 88 -3.19 21.92 13.45
N ASP A 89 -2.96 20.64 13.77
CA ASP A 89 -1.68 20.07 14.18
C ASP A 89 -1.19 18.85 13.36
N ALA A 90 -1.90 18.41 12.32
CA ALA A 90 -1.57 17.17 11.61
C ALA A 90 -1.94 17.21 10.13
N GLU A 91 -1.02 16.72 9.30
CA GLU A 91 -1.24 16.51 7.87
C GLU A 91 -1.61 15.03 7.66
N VAL A 92 -2.80 14.79 7.11
CA VAL A 92 -3.28 13.44 6.78
C VAL A 92 -3.52 13.34 5.29
N HIS A 93 -2.79 12.42 4.65
CA HIS A 93 -2.93 12.07 3.24
C HIS A 93 -3.54 10.70 3.07
N ILE A 94 -4.50 10.59 2.16
CA ILE A 94 -5.25 9.36 1.90
C ILE A 94 -5.27 9.13 0.39
N ASP A 95 -4.90 7.92 0.01
CA ASP A 95 -4.98 7.41 -1.36
C ASP A 95 -5.79 6.11 -1.36
N ILE A 96 -6.68 5.95 -2.33
CA ILE A 96 -7.44 4.72 -2.55
C ILE A 96 -7.13 4.21 -3.94
N GLU A 97 -6.68 2.97 -4.03
CA GLU A 97 -6.30 2.31 -5.28
C GLU A 97 -7.17 1.07 -5.51
N ASP A 98 -7.56 0.83 -6.76
CA ASP A 98 -8.14 -0.44 -7.19
C ASP A 98 -7.04 -1.49 -7.43
N LEU A 99 -7.04 -2.55 -6.62
CA LEU A 99 -6.08 -3.64 -6.70
C LEU A 99 -6.30 -4.54 -7.92
N ALA A 100 -7.52 -4.61 -8.46
CA ALA A 100 -7.82 -5.39 -9.65
C ALA A 100 -7.20 -4.78 -10.93
N GLY A 101 -6.72 -3.53 -10.89
CA GLY A 101 -5.94 -2.94 -11.97
C GLY A 101 -4.53 -3.53 -12.13
N ARG A 102 -4.05 -4.30 -11.16
CA ARG A 102 -2.70 -4.91 -11.19
C ARG A 102 -2.74 -6.33 -11.74
N LEU A 103 -1.60 -6.82 -12.22
CA LEU A 103 -1.49 -8.20 -12.72
C LEU A 103 -1.57 -9.19 -11.54
N ASN A 104 -2.61 -10.04 -11.53
CA ASN A 104 -2.79 -11.04 -10.48
C ASN A 104 -1.89 -12.27 -10.70
N LEU A 105 -0.91 -12.48 -9.82
CA LEU A 105 0.03 -13.60 -9.95
C LEU A 105 -0.52 -14.93 -9.46
N ASN A 106 -1.57 -14.93 -8.63
CA ASN A 106 -2.21 -16.18 -8.20
C ASN A 106 -2.83 -16.95 -9.38
N ALA A 107 -3.15 -16.27 -10.50
CA ALA A 107 -3.56 -16.93 -11.73
C ALA A 107 -2.47 -17.83 -12.34
N LEU A 108 -1.19 -17.59 -12.02
CA LEU A 108 -0.03 -18.36 -12.49
C LEU A 108 0.54 -19.31 -11.42
N LEU A 109 0.42 -18.94 -10.14
CA LEU A 109 0.93 -19.73 -9.00
C LEU A 109 -0.03 -20.86 -8.58
N ALA A 110 -1.33 -20.74 -8.88
CA ALA A 110 -2.30 -21.77 -8.56
C ALA A 110 -2.00 -23.08 -9.33
N GLN A 111 -2.33 -24.21 -8.71
CA GLN A 111 -2.17 -25.53 -9.33
C GLN A 111 -3.16 -25.70 -10.49
N GLY A 112 -2.71 -26.37 -11.56
CA GLY A 112 -3.55 -26.77 -12.69
C GLY A 112 -2.99 -26.32 -14.04
N GLN A 113 -3.86 -26.15 -15.04
CA GLN A 113 -3.44 -25.68 -16.35
C GLN A 113 -3.01 -24.21 -16.26
N THR A 114 -1.77 -23.93 -16.66
CA THR A 114 -1.22 -22.56 -16.73
C THR A 114 -1.98 -21.76 -17.77
N ASP A 115 -2.51 -20.61 -17.34
CA ASP A 115 -3.13 -19.63 -18.23
C ASP A 115 -2.06 -18.98 -19.12
N GLN A 116 -2.03 -19.36 -20.39
CA GLN A 116 -1.04 -18.88 -21.37
C GLN A 116 -1.19 -17.39 -21.66
N VAL A 117 -2.41 -16.84 -21.59
CA VAL A 117 -2.65 -15.41 -21.82
C VAL A 117 -2.02 -14.60 -20.69
N THR A 118 -2.29 -15.02 -19.44
CA THR A 118 -1.73 -14.37 -18.25
C THR A 118 -0.21 -14.56 -18.17
N LEU A 119 0.32 -15.70 -18.61
CA LEU A 119 1.76 -15.93 -18.68
C LEU A 119 2.43 -15.00 -19.69
N GLY A 120 1.82 -14.80 -20.88
CA GLY A 120 2.30 -13.84 -21.87
C GLY A 120 2.32 -12.40 -21.33
N ARG A 121 1.28 -12.02 -20.56
CA ARG A 121 1.22 -10.71 -19.87
C ARG A 121 2.36 -10.58 -18.85
N TRP A 122 2.60 -11.61 -18.04
CA TRP A 122 3.71 -11.63 -17.09
C TRP A 122 5.07 -11.43 -17.77
N THR A 123 5.34 -12.17 -18.85
CA THR A 123 6.60 -12.06 -19.58
C THR A 123 6.80 -10.66 -20.17
N ARG A 124 5.75 -10.06 -20.76
CA ARG A 124 5.83 -8.68 -21.29
C ARG A 124 6.01 -7.65 -20.18
N LEU A 125 5.33 -7.80 -19.04
CA LEU A 125 5.50 -6.92 -17.90
C LEU A 125 6.95 -6.95 -17.39
N LEU A 126 7.56 -8.13 -17.27
CA LEU A 126 8.97 -8.23 -16.88
C LEU A 126 9.90 -7.52 -17.86
N ALA A 127 9.66 -7.68 -19.17
CA ALA A 127 10.42 -7.00 -20.21
C ALA A 127 10.28 -5.47 -20.12
N LEU A 128 9.06 -4.95 -19.93
CA LEU A 128 8.79 -3.52 -19.75
C LEU A 128 9.47 -2.94 -18.50
N LEU A 129 9.66 -3.76 -17.47
CA LEU A 129 10.30 -3.38 -16.23
C LEU A 129 11.80 -3.60 -16.25
N ASP A 130 12.43 -4.01 -17.36
CA ASP A 130 13.85 -4.39 -17.44
C ASP A 130 14.24 -5.39 -16.33
N LEU A 131 13.42 -6.42 -16.15
CA LEU A 131 13.66 -7.52 -15.22
C LEU A 131 13.98 -8.81 -15.99
N PRO A 132 14.85 -9.67 -15.45
CA PRO A 132 15.12 -10.97 -16.06
C PRO A 132 13.85 -11.82 -16.10
N THR A 133 13.83 -12.84 -16.96
CA THR A 133 12.73 -13.81 -16.99
C THR A 133 12.65 -14.53 -15.65
N LEU A 134 11.50 -14.46 -15.00
CA LEU A 134 11.23 -15.11 -13.71
C LEU A 134 10.19 -16.19 -13.90
N ALA A 135 10.57 -17.44 -13.58
CA ALA A 135 9.64 -18.56 -13.57
C ALA A 135 8.79 -18.51 -12.29
N LEU A 136 7.48 -18.67 -12.44
CA LEU A 136 6.54 -18.77 -11.33
C LEU A 136 6.13 -20.25 -11.17
N PRO A 137 6.71 -20.99 -10.21
CA PRO A 137 6.30 -22.37 -9.96
C PRO A 137 4.89 -22.42 -9.38
N GLN A 138 4.16 -23.50 -9.66
CA GLN A 138 2.81 -23.70 -9.12
C GLN A 138 2.86 -24.14 -7.65
N VAL A 139 3.05 -23.18 -6.75
CA VAL A 139 3.14 -23.39 -5.30
C VAL A 139 1.78 -23.29 -4.59
N GLY A 140 0.70 -23.05 -5.35
CA GLY A 140 -0.62 -22.74 -4.81
C GLY A 140 -0.82 -21.23 -4.63
N SER A 141 -2.03 -20.84 -4.25
CA SER A 141 -2.38 -19.44 -4.02
C SER A 141 -1.62 -18.88 -2.81
N VAL A 142 -1.04 -17.71 -3.01
CA VAL A 142 -0.24 -16.97 -2.02
C VAL A 142 -1.07 -15.79 -1.54
N GLN A 143 -0.97 -15.43 -0.25
CA GLN A 143 -1.72 -14.31 0.33
C GLN A 143 -0.87 -13.05 0.50
N GLU A 144 0.42 -13.20 0.79
CA GLU A 144 1.31 -12.06 1.03
C GLU A 144 2.36 -11.90 -0.07
N LEU A 145 2.51 -10.68 -0.57
CA LEU A 145 3.45 -10.38 -1.65
C LEU A 145 4.91 -10.67 -1.26
N SER A 146 5.23 -10.53 0.04
CA SER A 146 6.54 -10.86 0.62
C SER A 146 6.96 -12.32 0.38
N GLN A 147 6.00 -13.25 0.27
CA GLN A 147 6.24 -14.68 0.05
C GLN A 147 6.80 -14.96 -1.35
N LEU A 148 6.65 -14.04 -2.30
CA LEU A 148 7.29 -14.16 -3.61
C LEU A 148 8.83 -14.23 -3.51
N ARG A 149 9.42 -13.71 -2.43
CA ARG A 149 10.87 -13.81 -2.18
C ARG A 149 11.37 -15.24 -1.94
N LEU A 150 10.47 -16.19 -1.73
CA LEU A 150 10.79 -17.60 -1.62
C LEU A 150 10.98 -18.25 -3.00
N LEU A 151 10.55 -17.56 -4.07
CA LEU A 151 10.66 -18.06 -5.43
C LEU A 151 12.04 -17.77 -6.03
N PRO A 152 12.58 -18.68 -6.86
CA PRO A 152 13.87 -18.49 -7.51
C PRO A 152 13.94 -17.18 -8.31
N GLY A 153 14.98 -16.38 -8.07
CA GLY A 153 15.22 -15.13 -8.80
C GLY A 153 14.47 -13.90 -8.29
N ILE A 154 13.59 -14.04 -7.29
CA ILE A 154 12.88 -12.89 -6.69
C ILE A 154 13.58 -12.48 -5.39
N ASP A 155 14.48 -11.51 -5.47
CA ASP A 155 15.10 -10.90 -4.30
C ASP A 155 14.32 -9.66 -3.81
N GLY A 156 14.83 -8.99 -2.77
CA GLY A 156 14.17 -7.81 -2.21
C GLY A 156 14.13 -6.62 -3.18
N GLN A 157 15.10 -6.48 -4.08
CA GLN A 157 15.13 -5.40 -5.06
C GLN A 157 14.13 -5.65 -6.19
N THR A 158 14.11 -6.88 -6.70
CA THR A 158 13.16 -7.36 -7.70
C THR A 158 11.73 -7.21 -7.19
N LEU A 159 11.47 -7.65 -5.95
CA LEU A 159 10.15 -7.51 -5.35
C LEU A 159 9.69 -6.04 -5.30
N ARG A 160 10.54 -5.11 -4.86
CA ARG A 160 10.21 -3.67 -4.84
C ARG A 160 9.89 -3.10 -6.21
N ARG A 161 10.55 -3.59 -7.28
CA ARG A 161 10.27 -3.17 -8.66
C ARG A 161 8.96 -3.75 -9.18
N LEU A 162 8.58 -4.95 -8.74
CA LEU A 162 7.34 -5.62 -9.11
C LEU A 162 6.12 -5.09 -8.35
N GLU A 163 6.28 -4.78 -7.07
CA GLU A 163 5.20 -4.45 -6.13
C GLU A 163 4.15 -3.45 -6.64
N PRO A 164 4.50 -2.37 -7.37
CA PRO A 164 3.50 -1.44 -7.90
C PRO A 164 2.59 -2.03 -8.99
N TRP A 165 2.99 -3.12 -9.64
CA TRP A 165 2.36 -3.61 -10.88
C TRP A 165 1.64 -4.96 -10.71
N VAL A 166 1.90 -5.66 -9.62
CA VAL A 166 1.37 -7.01 -9.36
C VAL A 166 0.55 -7.08 -8.08
N VAL A 167 -0.31 -8.09 -8.00
CA VAL A 167 -1.14 -8.36 -6.81
C VAL A 167 -1.36 -9.87 -6.63
N LEU A 168 -1.79 -10.27 -5.44
CA LEU A 168 -2.15 -11.65 -5.08
C LEU A 168 -3.62 -11.71 -4.65
N LEU A 169 -4.52 -11.64 -5.64
CA LEU A 169 -5.97 -11.74 -5.42
C LEU A 169 -6.45 -13.19 -5.66
N PRO A 170 -7.69 -13.55 -5.28
CA PRO A 170 -8.30 -14.81 -5.69
C PRO A 170 -8.22 -15.03 -7.22
N ARG A 171 -8.18 -16.29 -7.66
CA ARG A 171 -7.92 -16.63 -9.08
C ARG A 171 -8.98 -16.09 -10.02
N GLU A 172 -10.22 -15.93 -9.55
CA GLU A 172 -11.32 -15.37 -10.30
C GLU A 172 -11.24 -13.85 -10.49
N ALA A 173 -10.31 -13.16 -9.81
CA ALA A 173 -10.11 -11.73 -9.99
C ALA A 173 -9.62 -11.43 -11.42
N LEU A 174 -10.41 -10.65 -12.14
CA LEU A 174 -10.13 -10.22 -13.50
C LEU A 174 -9.36 -8.90 -13.48
N LEU A 175 -8.49 -8.68 -14.48
CA LEU A 175 -7.76 -7.43 -14.63
C LEU A 175 -8.74 -6.30 -15.00
N ASN A 176 -8.93 -5.32 -14.11
CA ASN A 176 -9.77 -4.17 -14.38
C ASN A 176 -9.08 -3.20 -15.36
N ILE A 177 -9.57 -3.18 -16.60
CA ILE A 177 -9.03 -2.35 -17.68
C ILE A 177 -9.24 -0.85 -17.49
N ASN A 178 -10.17 -0.42 -16.63
CA ASN A 178 -10.44 0.99 -16.37
C ASN A 178 -9.44 1.60 -15.37
N THR A 179 -8.77 0.76 -14.58
CA THR A 179 -7.84 1.18 -13.53
C THR A 179 -6.41 0.69 -13.79
N ALA A 180 -6.21 -0.30 -14.67
CA ALA A 180 -4.88 -0.87 -14.94
C ALA A 180 -3.83 0.18 -15.37
N PRO A 181 -2.69 0.31 -14.67
CA PRO A 181 -1.69 1.32 -15.00
C PRO A 181 -0.97 1.00 -16.30
N LEU A 182 -0.24 1.99 -16.85
CA LEU A 182 0.38 1.90 -18.18
C LEU A 182 1.22 0.63 -18.40
N PRO A 183 2.16 0.23 -17.51
CA PRO A 183 2.95 -1.00 -17.74
C PRO A 183 2.11 -2.27 -17.75
N VAL A 184 1.03 -2.32 -16.94
CA VAL A 184 0.12 -3.46 -16.91
C VAL A 184 -0.76 -3.49 -18.17
N LEU A 185 -1.23 -2.34 -18.65
CA LEU A 185 -1.97 -2.27 -19.91
C LEU A 185 -1.10 -2.62 -21.11
N MET A 186 0.15 -2.15 -21.16
CA MET A 186 1.14 -2.51 -22.18
C MET A 186 1.57 -3.98 -22.12
N SER A 187 1.25 -4.69 -21.04
CA SER A 187 1.46 -6.15 -20.98
C SER A 187 0.45 -6.93 -21.82
N LEU A 188 -0.62 -6.29 -22.32
CA LEU A 188 -1.52 -6.91 -23.28
C LEU A 188 -0.81 -7.19 -24.61
N ASP A 189 -1.26 -8.22 -25.31
CA ASP A 189 -0.57 -8.67 -26.52
C ASP A 189 -0.67 -7.64 -27.64
N GLY A 190 0.47 -7.36 -28.30
CA GLY A 190 0.58 -6.33 -29.33
C GLY A 190 0.35 -4.89 -28.85
N MET A 191 0.19 -4.64 -27.55
CA MET A 191 -0.11 -3.30 -27.05
C MET A 191 1.14 -2.40 -27.01
N GLU A 192 1.17 -1.39 -27.86
CA GLU A 192 2.26 -0.39 -27.91
C GLU A 192 2.00 0.81 -26.98
N ASP A 193 3.07 1.56 -26.67
CA ASP A 193 3.05 2.70 -25.74
C ASP A 193 2.07 3.83 -26.15
N GLY A 194 2.07 4.19 -27.44
CA GLY A 194 1.22 5.26 -27.97
C GLY A 194 -0.29 4.97 -27.84
N PRO A 195 -0.78 3.84 -28.38
CA PRO A 195 -2.16 3.40 -28.17
C PRO A 195 -2.51 3.24 -26.69
N ALA A 196 -1.64 2.63 -25.87
CA ALA A 196 -1.89 2.44 -24.44
C ALA A 196 -2.09 3.77 -23.68
N LYS A 197 -1.23 4.76 -23.92
CA LYS A 197 -1.38 6.12 -23.35
C LYS A 197 -2.67 6.78 -23.80
N THR A 198 -3.04 6.61 -25.06
CA THR A 198 -4.27 7.17 -25.62
C THR A 198 -5.51 6.58 -24.95
N LEU A 199 -5.55 5.25 -24.79
CA LEU A 199 -6.63 4.54 -24.09
C LEU A 199 -6.74 4.97 -22.62
N ILE A 200 -5.62 5.15 -21.93
CA ILE A 200 -5.60 5.65 -20.55
C ILE A 200 -6.16 7.07 -20.45
N ASN A 201 -5.85 7.93 -21.42
CA ASN A 201 -6.40 9.28 -21.43
C ASN A 201 -7.90 9.27 -21.73
N GLN A 202 -8.36 8.45 -22.69
CA GLN A 202 -9.77 8.30 -23.05
C GLN A 202 -10.60 7.80 -21.85
N ARG A 203 -10.16 6.71 -21.20
CA ARG A 203 -10.91 6.10 -20.09
C ARG A 203 -11.02 6.97 -18.83
N ARG A 204 -10.20 8.02 -18.68
CA ARG A 204 -10.34 9.03 -17.61
C ARG A 204 -11.64 9.83 -17.73
N HIS A 205 -12.15 9.99 -18.95
CA HIS A 205 -13.35 10.76 -19.26
C HIS A 205 -14.52 9.86 -19.67
N ALA A 206 -14.23 8.74 -20.35
CA ALA A 206 -15.21 7.78 -20.84
C ALA A 206 -14.73 6.36 -20.51
N PRO A 207 -14.95 5.86 -19.28
CA PRO A 207 -14.55 4.51 -18.90
C PRO A 207 -15.29 3.45 -19.72
N TYR A 208 -14.67 2.29 -19.91
CA TYR A 208 -15.28 1.18 -20.65
C TYR A 208 -16.37 0.52 -19.80
N ALA A 209 -17.60 0.50 -20.33
CA ALA A 209 -18.73 -0.15 -19.66
C ALA A 209 -18.67 -1.68 -19.69
N SER A 210 -17.88 -2.27 -20.59
CA SER A 210 -17.68 -3.72 -20.70
C SER A 210 -16.33 -4.04 -21.34
N VAL A 211 -15.88 -5.28 -21.14
CA VAL A 211 -14.66 -5.79 -21.81
C VAL A 211 -14.83 -5.78 -23.33
N GLN A 212 -16.03 -6.06 -23.84
CA GLN A 212 -16.30 -6.03 -25.28
C GLN A 212 -16.13 -4.63 -25.87
N ALA A 213 -16.57 -3.59 -25.14
CA ALA A 213 -16.37 -2.20 -25.57
C ALA A 213 -14.89 -1.86 -25.70
N PHE A 214 -14.05 -2.37 -24.80
CA PHE A 214 -12.61 -2.21 -24.88
C PHE A 214 -11.99 -2.99 -26.03
N THR A 215 -12.28 -4.28 -26.20
CA THR A 215 -11.68 -5.08 -27.27
C THR A 215 -12.12 -4.63 -28.67
N ASN A 216 -13.25 -3.93 -28.77
CA ASN A 216 -13.75 -3.33 -30.01
C ASN A 216 -13.23 -1.89 -30.24
N ASP A 217 -12.41 -1.34 -29.33
CA ASP A 217 -11.85 0.00 -29.50
C ASP A 217 -11.00 0.07 -30.79
N PRO A 218 -11.19 1.07 -31.66
CA PRO A 218 -10.45 1.20 -32.92
C PRO A 218 -8.92 1.14 -32.75
N LEU A 219 -8.39 1.59 -31.61
CA LEU A 219 -6.95 1.54 -31.30
C LEU A 219 -6.42 0.11 -31.10
N LEU A 220 -7.31 -0.86 -30.86
CA LEU A 220 -6.95 -2.28 -30.68
C LEU A 220 -7.20 -3.13 -31.93
N SER A 221 -7.69 -2.50 -33.00
CA SER A 221 -8.02 -3.20 -34.25
C SER A 221 -6.79 -3.93 -34.81
N GLY A 222 -6.93 -5.24 -35.04
CA GLY A 222 -5.86 -6.09 -35.58
C GLY A 222 -4.89 -6.67 -34.54
N LEU A 223 -4.96 -6.27 -33.26
CA LEU A 223 -4.11 -6.82 -32.21
C LEU A 223 -4.58 -8.19 -31.69
N GLY A 224 -5.85 -8.55 -31.94
CA GLY A 224 -6.41 -9.84 -31.50
C GLY A 224 -6.54 -9.98 -29.97
N ILE A 225 -6.58 -8.86 -29.23
CA ILE A 225 -6.75 -8.87 -27.78
C ILE A 225 -8.13 -9.44 -27.42
N GLY A 226 -8.13 -10.64 -26.83
CA GLY A 226 -9.33 -11.30 -26.35
C GLY A 226 -9.80 -10.81 -24.98
N SER A 227 -11.04 -11.14 -24.62
CA SER A 227 -11.66 -10.80 -23.34
C SER A 227 -11.15 -11.62 -22.14
N HIS A 228 -10.40 -12.69 -22.39
CA HIS A 228 -9.95 -13.62 -21.36
C HIS A 228 -9.11 -12.91 -20.27
N GLY A 229 -9.48 -13.13 -19.01
CA GLY A 229 -8.81 -12.53 -17.85
C GLY A 229 -8.92 -11.01 -17.74
N LEU A 230 -9.80 -10.37 -18.52
CA LEU A 230 -10.10 -8.93 -18.44
C LEU A 230 -11.45 -8.74 -17.77
N GLY A 231 -11.59 -7.63 -17.04
CA GLY A 231 -12.82 -7.22 -16.38
C GLY A 231 -12.95 -5.70 -16.38
N VAL A 232 -14.11 -5.21 -15.96
CA VAL A 232 -14.36 -3.77 -15.73
C VAL A 232 -14.76 -3.47 -14.30
N SER A 233 -15.07 -4.49 -13.50
CA SER A 233 -15.47 -4.36 -12.10
C SER A 233 -14.31 -4.69 -11.16
N SER A 234 -14.42 -4.24 -9.92
CA SER A 234 -13.51 -4.63 -8.85
C SER A 234 -14.25 -4.73 -7.52
N ARG A 235 -13.75 -5.60 -6.65
CA ARG A 235 -14.16 -5.69 -5.25
C ARG A 235 -12.97 -5.56 -4.29
N TRP A 236 -11.77 -5.24 -4.79
CA TRP A 236 -10.54 -5.20 -3.99
C TRP A 236 -9.85 -3.86 -4.12
N PHE A 237 -9.64 -3.20 -3.00
CA PHE A 237 -9.06 -1.86 -2.94
C PHE A 237 -7.97 -1.80 -1.89
N ARG A 238 -7.07 -0.84 -2.03
CA ARG A 238 -6.06 -0.51 -1.03
C ARG A 238 -6.25 0.94 -0.59
N ILE A 239 -6.42 1.13 0.70
CA ILE A 239 -6.40 2.44 1.34
C ILE A 239 -4.99 2.65 1.90
N THR A 240 -4.31 3.70 1.45
CA THR A 240 -3.02 4.13 1.99
C THR A 240 -3.20 5.44 2.72
N VAL A 241 -2.88 5.46 4.01
CA VAL A 241 -2.92 6.65 4.86
C VAL A 241 -1.51 7.02 5.29
N SER A 242 -1.14 8.29 5.08
CA SER A 242 0.09 8.89 5.58
C SER A 242 -0.27 10.01 6.55
N VAL A 243 0.20 9.93 7.79
CA VAL A 243 -0.01 10.95 8.83
C VAL A 243 1.33 11.55 9.22
N ALA A 244 1.42 12.88 9.22
CA ALA A 244 2.56 13.63 9.74
C ALA A 244 2.10 14.60 10.85
N ARG A 245 2.72 14.51 12.03
CA ARG A 245 2.44 15.39 13.18
C ARG A 245 3.69 15.62 14.02
N ALA A 246 4.06 16.89 14.20
CA ALA A 246 5.17 17.33 15.07
C ALA A 246 6.47 16.50 14.89
N GLY A 247 6.88 16.32 13.63
CA GLY A 247 8.09 15.57 13.26
C GLY A 247 7.98 14.05 13.25
N SER A 248 6.88 13.48 13.76
CA SER A 248 6.62 12.04 13.67
C SER A 248 5.72 11.73 12.47
N ARG A 249 5.95 10.58 11.84
CA ARG A 249 5.18 10.12 10.68
C ARG A 249 4.68 8.69 10.89
N LEU A 250 3.57 8.36 10.25
CA LEU A 250 3.00 7.03 10.18
C LEU A 250 2.51 6.80 8.75
N ARG A 251 2.79 5.62 8.20
CA ARG A 251 2.15 5.15 6.96
C ARG A 251 1.45 3.82 7.22
N LEU A 252 0.19 3.75 6.81
CA LEU A 252 -0.71 2.62 7.01
C LEU A 252 -1.28 2.24 5.65
N ALA A 253 -1.22 0.95 5.31
CA ALA A 253 -1.89 0.41 4.14
C ALA A 253 -2.87 -0.68 4.58
N SER A 254 -4.12 -0.55 4.15
CA SER A 254 -5.19 -1.51 4.40
C SER A 254 -5.76 -2.02 3.08
N ASP A 255 -5.75 -3.34 2.90
CA ASP A 255 -6.43 -3.99 1.78
C ASP A 255 -7.87 -4.27 2.20
N ILE A 256 -8.83 -3.84 1.37
CA ILE A 256 -10.26 -3.91 1.61
C ILE A 256 -10.89 -4.81 0.53
N GLU A 257 -11.79 -5.69 0.93
CA GLU A 257 -12.62 -6.49 0.02
C GLU A 257 -14.11 -6.20 0.24
N ARG A 258 -14.88 -6.07 -0.85
CA ARG A 258 -16.34 -6.08 -0.83
C ARG A 258 -16.83 -7.52 -1.01
N ASP A 259 -17.44 -8.08 0.00
CA ASP A 259 -18.01 -9.42 -0.07
C ASP A 259 -19.07 -9.50 -1.19
N PRO A 260 -18.97 -10.47 -2.12
CA PRO A 260 -19.82 -10.52 -3.30
C PRO A 260 -21.29 -10.85 -3.00
N VAL A 261 -21.58 -11.44 -1.83
CA VAL A 261 -22.93 -11.91 -1.45
C VAL A 261 -23.65 -10.87 -0.59
N SER A 262 -23.02 -10.48 0.52
CA SER A 262 -23.55 -9.53 1.49
C SER A 262 -23.35 -8.07 1.08
N GLY A 263 -22.40 -7.79 0.18
CA GLY A 263 -22.01 -6.43 -0.20
C GLY A 263 -21.25 -5.66 0.88
N ARG A 264 -20.90 -6.33 1.99
CA ARG A 264 -20.16 -5.72 3.11
C ARG A 264 -18.70 -5.52 2.76
N TRP A 265 -18.16 -4.37 3.11
CA TRP A 265 -16.73 -4.08 3.01
C TRP A 265 -15.99 -4.53 4.27
N THR A 266 -14.86 -5.21 4.08
CA THR A 266 -14.04 -5.73 5.18
C THR A 266 -12.56 -5.47 4.92
N VAL A 267 -11.82 -5.14 5.99
CA VAL A 267 -10.37 -5.06 5.95
C VAL A 267 -9.81 -6.49 5.98
N THR A 268 -9.16 -6.91 4.90
CA THR A 268 -8.55 -8.25 4.79
C THR A 268 -7.12 -8.27 5.32
N GLN A 269 -6.40 -7.15 5.17
CA GLN A 269 -5.04 -7.03 5.68
C GLN A 269 -4.73 -5.58 6.07
N ARG A 270 -3.97 -5.40 7.16
CA ARG A 270 -3.47 -4.10 7.61
C ARG A 270 -1.96 -4.15 7.82
N ARG A 271 -1.22 -3.20 7.25
CA ARG A 271 0.25 -3.12 7.32
C ARG A 271 0.69 -1.70 7.67
N PHE A 272 1.57 -1.59 8.66
CA PHE A 272 2.33 -0.35 8.90
C PHE A 272 3.57 -0.36 8.03
N LEU A 273 3.65 0.60 7.11
CA LEU A 273 4.71 0.66 6.11
C LEU A 273 5.92 1.45 6.66
N PRO A 274 7.14 1.12 6.24
CA PRO A 274 8.29 1.96 6.51
C PRO A 274 8.07 3.36 5.91
N ILE A 275 8.55 4.39 6.61
CA ILE A 275 8.57 5.75 6.07
C ILE A 275 9.73 5.80 5.06
N SER A 276 9.42 5.82 3.76
CA SER A 276 10.45 6.02 2.73
C SER A 276 10.92 7.48 2.74
N LEU A 277 12.24 7.70 2.69
CA LEU A 277 12.85 9.04 2.62
C LEU A 277 12.72 9.68 1.22
N SER A 278 12.25 8.95 0.21
CA SER A 278 12.23 9.37 -1.19
C SER A 278 10.88 9.86 -1.72
N GLU A 279 9.85 9.92 -0.88
CA GLU A 279 8.56 10.52 -1.23
C GLU A 279 8.41 11.85 -0.48
N HIS A 280 8.97 12.90 -1.07
CA HIS A 280 8.44 14.26 -0.88
C HIS A 280 7.39 14.51 -1.98
N PRO A 281 6.33 15.27 -1.66
CA PRO A 281 5.26 15.58 -2.61
C PRO A 281 5.79 16.25 -3.88
#